data_AF-A0A9N8HCP1-F1
#
_entry.id   AF-A0A9N8HCP1-F1
#
_cell.length_a   1.000
_cell.length_b   1.000
_cell.length_c   1.000
_cell.angle_alpha   90.00
_cell.angle_beta   90.00
_cell.angle_gamma   90.00
#
_symmetry.space_group_name_H-M   'P 1'
#
loop_
_entity.id
_entity.type
_entity.pdbx_description
1 polymer ?
#
loop_
_entity_poly.entity_id
_entity_poly.type
_entity_poly.pdbx_seq_one_letter_code
_entity_poly.pdbx_strand_id
1 'polypeptide(L)'
;MKLDDLIITIAYFSIPVQLVASLAFYPRLISMPPHVLGVFILVALFILCCGTGHLLRCADKADTTLFHIVQWITAGVSIFTAVVLLPMIPLLMSEVDEGLERMRKLDREAAQGDKYTAMNIMSEDKAERMKLIGQPPNH
;
A
#
# COMPACT_ATOMS: atom_id res chain seq x y z
N MET A 1 25.71 7.10 27.58
CA MET A 1 24.97 7.26 26.31
C MET A 1 25.06 5.96 25.52
N LYS A 2 23.91 5.39 25.17
CA LYS A 2 23.77 4.15 24.43
C LYS A 2 23.56 4.47 22.96
N LEU A 3 24.50 4.11 22.09
CA LEU A 3 24.44 4.40 20.64
C LEU A 3 23.20 3.79 19.99
N ASP A 4 22.76 2.64 20.53
CA ASP A 4 21.52 1.95 20.23
C ASP A 4 20.29 2.85 20.39
N ASP A 5 20.18 3.59 21.49
CA ASP A 5 19.05 4.51 21.72
C ASP A 5 19.02 5.68 20.71
N LEU A 6 20.19 6.16 20.27
CA LEU A 6 20.28 7.24 19.29
C LEU A 6 19.84 6.79 17.89
N ILE A 7 20.29 5.60 17.45
CA ILE A 7 19.93 5.03 16.14
C ILE A 7 18.43 4.72 16.10
N ILE A 8 17.89 4.15 17.19
CA ILE A 8 16.46 3.87 17.32
C ILE A 8 15.66 5.18 17.28
N THR A 9 16.10 6.23 18.00
CA THR A 9 15.39 7.52 17.99
C THR A 9 15.33 8.13 16.58
N ILE A 10 16.43 8.10 15.83
CA ILE A 10 16.46 8.62 14.45
C ILE A 10 15.56 7.80 13.54
N ALA A 11 15.59 6.47 13.64
CA ALA A 11 14.72 5.59 12.87
C ALA A 11 13.23 5.85 13.18
N TYR A 12 12.90 6.01 14.46
CA TYR A 12 11.53 6.22 14.93
C TYR A 12 10.97 7.60 14.59
N PHE A 13 11.84 8.59 14.35
CA PHE A 13 11.41 9.88 13.82
C PHE A 13 11.35 9.89 12.28
N SER A 14 12.17 9.08 11.62
CA SER A 14 12.21 8.99 10.15
C SER A 14 10.98 8.28 9.58
N ILE A 15 10.53 7.19 10.21
CA ILE A 15 9.36 6.40 9.76
C ILE A 15 8.09 7.27 9.65
N PRO A 16 7.63 7.99 10.68
CA PRO A 16 6.42 8.80 10.59
C PRO A 16 6.57 9.98 9.63
N VAL A 17 7.77 10.57 9.50
CA VAL A 17 8.03 11.63 8.51
C VAL A 17 7.88 11.11 7.09
N GLN A 18 8.45 9.94 6.77
CA GLN A 18 8.28 9.31 5.47
C GLN A 18 6.82 8.99 5.19
N LEU A 19 6.07 8.57 6.21
CA LEU A 19 4.67 8.22 6.11
C LEU A 19 3.78 9.43 5.81
N VAL A 20 3.97 10.53 6.55
CA VAL A 20 3.28 11.81 6.30
C VAL A 20 3.69 12.41 4.96
N ALA A 21 4.97 12.35 4.61
CA ALA A 21 5.47 12.82 3.32
C ALA A 21 4.86 12.03 2.16
N SER A 22 4.79 10.70 2.25
CA SER A 22 4.12 9.86 1.25
C SER A 22 2.64 10.17 1.13
N LEU A 23 1.95 10.42 2.25
CA LEU A 23 0.53 10.80 2.24
C LEU A 23 0.31 12.18 1.62
N ALA A 24 1.22 13.13 1.86
CA ALA A 24 1.17 14.48 1.29
C ALA A 24 1.54 14.53 -0.20
N PHE A 25 2.50 13.71 -0.64
CA PHE A 25 2.95 13.65 -2.04
C PHE A 25 2.05 12.78 -2.93
N TYR A 26 1.34 11.81 -2.37
CA TYR A 26 0.45 10.92 -3.13
C TYR A 26 -1.02 11.16 -2.71
N PRO A 27 -1.75 12.10 -3.35
CA PRO A 27 -3.14 12.37 -3.01
C PRO A 27 -4.08 11.17 -3.22
N ARG A 28 -3.68 10.17 -4.02
CA ARG A 28 -4.41 8.88 -4.13
C ARG A 28 -4.42 8.07 -2.83
N LEU A 29 -3.42 8.25 -1.98
CA LEU A 29 -3.34 7.63 -0.66
C LEU A 29 -4.29 8.30 0.33
N ILE A 30 -4.62 9.58 0.11
CA ILE A 30 -5.67 10.31 0.85
C ILE A 30 -7.07 9.85 0.45
N SER A 31 -7.24 9.33 -0.77
CA SER A 31 -8.49 8.69 -1.22
C SER A 31 -8.66 7.25 -0.70
N MET A 32 -7.71 6.73 0.09
CA MET A 32 -7.92 5.46 0.78
C MET A 32 -9.03 5.56 1.83
N PRO A 33 -9.68 4.43 2.17
CA PRO A 33 -10.71 4.41 3.18
C PRO A 33 -10.22 5.02 4.51
N PRO A 34 -11.06 5.80 5.22
CA PRO A 34 -10.67 6.49 6.46
C PRO A 34 -10.19 5.54 7.56
N HIS A 35 -10.60 4.27 7.51
CA HIS A 35 -10.17 3.21 8.42
C HIS A 35 -8.67 2.91 8.29
N VAL A 36 -8.17 2.84 7.05
CA VAL A 36 -6.75 2.57 6.74
C VAL A 36 -5.88 3.76 7.15
N LEU A 37 -6.38 4.97 6.91
CA LEU A 37 -5.71 6.20 7.33
C LEU A 37 -5.58 6.27 8.86
N GLY A 38 -6.63 5.86 9.58
CA GLY A 38 -6.62 5.75 11.04
C GLY A 38 -5.52 4.81 11.56
N VAL A 39 -5.37 3.63 10.97
CA VAL A 39 -4.31 2.68 11.38
C VAL A 39 -2.92 3.23 11.09
N PHE A 40 -2.71 3.90 9.95
CA PHE A 40 -1.45 4.55 9.64
C PHE A 40 -1.08 5.62 10.68
N ILE A 41 -2.06 6.43 11.11
CA ILE A 41 -1.87 7.43 12.17
C ILE A 41 -1.58 6.75 13.51
N LEU A 42 -2.32 5.69 13.87
CA LEU A 42 -2.07 4.93 15.11
C LEU A 42 -0.66 4.35 15.14
N VAL A 43 -0.20 3.75 14.04
CA VAL A 43 1.16 3.19 13.93
C VAL A 43 2.21 4.30 14.00
N ALA A 44 2.01 5.42 13.30
CA ALA A 44 2.92 6.57 13.39
C ALA A 44 2.99 7.15 14.81
N LEU A 45 1.85 7.25 15.51
CA LEU A 45 1.77 7.71 16.89
C LEU A 45 2.45 6.72 17.84
N PHE A 46 2.25 5.42 17.64
CA PHE A 46 2.91 4.36 18.42
C PHE A 46 4.43 4.42 18.28
N ILE A 47 4.92 4.57 17.05
CA ILE A 47 6.35 4.73 16.78
C ILE A 47 6.86 6.03 17.43
N LEU A 48 6.17 7.17 17.32
CA LEU A 48 6.59 8.39 18.02
C LEU A 48 6.63 8.23 19.55
N CYS A 49 5.67 7.52 20.14
CA CYS A 49 5.62 7.24 21.59
C CYS A 49 6.78 6.35 22.04
N CYS A 50 7.08 5.29 21.28
CA CYS A 50 8.24 4.43 21.54
C CYS A 50 9.57 5.21 21.41
N GLY A 51 9.71 6.03 20.36
CA GLY A 51 10.93 6.80 20.09
C GLY A 51 11.19 7.87 21.15
N THR A 52 10.14 8.53 21.63
CA THR A 52 10.22 9.48 22.74
C THR A 52 10.64 8.80 24.05
N GLY A 53 10.17 7.58 24.32
CA GLY A 53 10.64 6.78 25.45
C GLY A 53 12.15 6.52 25.42
N HIS A 54 12.71 6.15 24.26
CA HIS A 54 14.16 5.96 24.10
C HIS A 54 14.95 7.27 24.21
N LEU A 55 14.41 8.36 23.67
CA LEU A 55 15.03 9.69 23.79
C LEU A 55 15.14 10.14 25.26
N LEU A 56 14.10 9.90 26.07
CA LEU A 56 14.14 10.16 27.52
C LEU A 56 15.14 9.27 28.25
N ARG A 57 15.34 8.02 27.79
CA ARG A 57 16.34 7.10 28.35
C ARG A 57 17.77 7.53 28.03
N CYS A 58 17.99 8.04 26.82
CA CYS A 58 19.29 8.55 26.38
C CYS A 58 19.65 9.90 27.04
N ALA A 59 18.65 10.71 27.39
CA ALA A 59 18.81 12.00 28.07
C ALA A 59 19.08 11.90 29.59
N ASP A 60 19.40 10.72 30.12
CA ASP A 60 19.75 10.45 31.52
C ASP A 60 18.68 10.82 32.56
N LYS A 61 17.44 11.08 32.12
CA LYS A 61 16.25 11.26 32.98
C LYS A 61 15.51 9.95 33.25
N ALA A 62 16.23 8.83 33.14
CA ALA A 62 15.67 7.48 33.20
C ALA A 62 15.10 7.11 34.59
N ASP A 63 15.47 7.84 35.65
CA ASP A 63 15.06 7.60 37.04
C ASP A 63 13.89 8.50 37.50
N THR A 64 13.29 9.25 36.57
CA THR A 64 12.12 10.10 36.87
C THR A 64 10.83 9.32 36.63
N THR A 65 9.82 9.43 37.51
CA THR A 65 8.48 8.81 37.37
C THR A 65 7.85 9.01 35.98
N LEU A 66 8.16 10.11 35.31
CA LEU A 66 7.74 10.42 33.94
C LEU A 66 8.21 9.37 32.91
N PHE A 67 9.38 8.77 33.09
CA PHE A 67 9.91 7.73 32.21
C PHE A 67 9.05 6.45 32.25
N HIS A 68 8.65 6.05 33.46
CA HIS A 68 7.76 4.91 33.65
C HIS A 68 6.37 5.17 33.09
N ILE A 69 5.83 6.39 33.28
CA ILE A 69 4.53 6.78 32.71
C ILE A 69 4.55 6.71 31.18
N VAL A 70 5.60 7.25 30.54
CA VAL A 70 5.74 7.18 29.08
C VAL A 70 5.85 5.73 28.60
N GLN A 71 6.61 4.87 29.29
CA GLN A 71 6.67 3.45 28.94
C GLN A 71 5.33 2.72 29.09
N TRP A 72 4.56 3.03 30.14
CA TRP A 72 3.24 2.45 30.36
C TRP A 72 2.23 2.91 29.31
N ILE A 73 2.27 4.19 28.92
CA ILE A 73 1.45 4.71 27.82
C ILE A 73 1.85 4.02 26.51
N THR A 74 3.15 3.90 26.23
CA THR A 74 3.67 3.21 25.05
C THR A 74 3.23 1.73 25.02
N ALA A 75 3.29 1.03 26.14
CA ALA A 75 2.79 -0.34 26.24
C ALA A 75 1.27 -0.42 25.98
N GLY A 76 0.50 0.53 26.53
CA GLY A 76 -0.93 0.65 26.27
C GLY A 76 -1.25 0.89 24.79
N VAL A 77 -0.54 1.83 24.15
CA VAL A 77 -0.68 2.12 22.72
C VAL A 77 -0.21 0.94 21.87
N SER A 78 0.79 0.17 22.31
CA SER A 78 1.24 -1.05 21.63
C SER A 78 0.14 -2.11 21.60
N ILE A 79 -0.45 -2.40 22.77
CA ILE A 79 -1.53 -3.38 22.90
C ILE A 79 -2.75 -2.92 22.12
N PHE A 80 -3.11 -1.64 22.23
CA PHE A 80 -4.24 -1.07 21.50
C PHE A 80 -4.02 -1.18 19.98
N THR A 81 -2.83 -0.80 19.49
CA THR A 81 -2.47 -0.96 18.08
C THR A 81 -2.53 -2.42 17.66
N ALA A 82 -2.02 -3.36 18.45
CA ALA A 82 -2.07 -4.79 18.14
C ALA A 82 -3.52 -5.34 18.02
N VAL A 83 -4.39 -4.92 18.94
CA VAL A 83 -5.81 -5.31 18.92
C VAL A 83 -6.55 -4.73 17.72
N VAL A 84 -6.26 -3.48 17.34
CA VAL A 84 -6.86 -2.83 16.16
C VAL A 84 -6.30 -3.38 14.85
N LEU A 85 -5.02 -3.78 14.84
CA LEU A 85 -4.34 -4.28 13.64
C LEU A 85 -4.80 -5.69 13.25
N LEU A 86 -5.07 -6.56 14.23
CA LEU A 86 -5.56 -7.93 14.02
C LEU A 86 -6.76 -8.03 13.05
N PRO A 87 -7.86 -7.25 13.22
CA PRO A 87 -8.99 -7.27 12.29
C PRO A 87 -8.76 -6.44 11.02
N MET A 88 -7.81 -5.49 11.01
CA MET A 88 -7.53 -4.66 9.82
C MET A 88 -6.67 -5.36 8.77
N ILE A 89 -5.75 -6.24 9.18
CA ILE A 89 -4.91 -7.03 8.25
C ILE A 89 -5.75 -7.82 7.22
N PRO A 90 -6.76 -8.62 7.62
CA PRO A 90 -7.55 -9.36 6.64
C PRO A 90 -8.38 -8.44 5.73
N LEU A 91 -8.80 -7.27 6.23
CA LEU A 91 -9.54 -6.29 5.43
C LEU A 91 -8.65 -5.67 4.34
N LEU A 92 -7.45 -5.22 4.70
CA LEU A 92 -6.47 -4.72 3.72
C LEU A 92 -6.13 -5.77 2.67
N MET A 93 -5.93 -7.03 3.07
CA MET A 93 -5.65 -8.10 2.12
C MET A 93 -6.81 -8.31 1.14
N SER A 94 -8.06 -8.24 1.61
CA SER A 94 -9.23 -8.38 0.73
C SER A 94 -9.32 -7.26 -0.32
N GLU A 95 -9.03 -6.01 0.06
CA GLU A 95 -9.03 -4.87 -0.87
C GLU A 95 -7.87 -4.92 -1.86
N VAL A 96 -6.70 -5.41 -1.44
CA VAL A 96 -5.56 -5.63 -2.34
C VAL A 96 -5.86 -6.74 -3.35
N ASP A 97 -6.46 -7.84 -2.91
CA ASP A 97 -6.86 -8.94 -3.79
C ASP A 97 -7.90 -8.49 -4.81
N GLU A 98 -8.94 -7.75 -4.39
CA GLU A 98 -9.91 -7.15 -5.32
C GLU A 98 -9.26 -6.20 -6.33
N GLY A 99 -8.33 -5.36 -5.87
CA GLY A 99 -7.60 -4.43 -6.74
C GLY A 99 -6.79 -5.18 -7.80
N LEU A 100 -6.12 -6.27 -7.40
CA LEU A 100 -5.34 -7.12 -8.29
C LEU A 100 -6.23 -7.86 -9.30
N GLU A 101 -7.39 -8.36 -8.87
CA GLU A 101 -8.36 -9.01 -9.77
C GLU A 101 -8.93 -8.03 -10.81
N ARG A 102 -9.26 -6.80 -10.42
CA ARG A 102 -9.71 -5.77 -11.37
C ARG A 102 -8.65 -5.48 -12.43
N MET A 103 -7.38 -5.33 -12.02
CA MET A 103 -6.28 -5.12 -12.96
C MET A 103 -6.12 -6.31 -13.92
N ARG A 104 -6.18 -7.55 -13.41
CA ARG A 104 -6.14 -8.76 -14.25
C ARG A 104 -7.33 -8.87 -15.20
N LYS A 105 -8.52 -8.40 -14.80
CA LYS A 105 -9.72 -8.42 -15.65
C LYS A 105 -9.57 -7.44 -16.82
N LEU A 106 -9.10 -6.23 -16.56
CA LEU A 106 -8.81 -5.23 -17.60
C LEU A 106 -7.76 -5.74 -18.60
N ASP A 107 -6.72 -6.41 -18.12
CA ASP A 107 -5.68 -6.99 -18.97
C ASP A 107 -6.23 -8.13 -19.86
N ARG A 108 -7.13 -8.96 -19.34
CA ARG A 108 -7.84 -9.98 -20.13
C ARG A 108 -8.77 -9.35 -21.17
N GLU A 109 -9.53 -8.32 -20.80
CA GLU A 109 -10.41 -7.60 -21.73
C GLU A 109 -9.62 -6.95 -22.86
N ALA A 110 -8.47 -6.33 -22.55
CA ALA A 110 -7.55 -5.79 -23.54
C ALA A 110 -6.99 -6.87 -24.48
N ALA A 111 -6.51 -7.99 -23.93
CA ALA A 111 -6.01 -9.12 -24.72
C ALA A 111 -7.10 -9.78 -25.60
N GLN A 112 -8.35 -9.77 -25.14
CA GLN A 112 -9.48 -10.34 -25.86
C GLN A 112 -9.96 -9.42 -26.99
N GLY A 113 -9.93 -8.10 -26.77
CA GLY A 113 -10.18 -7.09 -27.81
C GLY A 113 -9.16 -7.16 -28.94
N ASP A 114 -7.89 -7.38 -28.61
CA ASP A 114 -6.81 -7.51 -29.60
C ASP A 114 -6.99 -8.77 -30.46
N LYS A 115 -7.36 -9.91 -29.84
CA LYS A 115 -7.70 -11.16 -30.55
C LYS A 115 -8.92 -11.01 -31.46
N TYR A 116 -9.97 -10.32 -31.01
CA TYR A 116 -11.16 -10.06 -31.83
C TYR A 116 -10.82 -9.21 -33.06
N THR A 117 -9.99 -8.18 -32.87
CA THR A 117 -9.52 -7.31 -33.95
C THR A 117 -8.70 -8.10 -34.97
N ALA A 118 -7.74 -8.92 -34.51
CA ALA A 118 -6.95 -9.78 -35.38
C ALA A 118 -7.82 -10.81 -36.16
N MET A 119 -8.84 -11.39 -35.51
CA MET A 119 -9.73 -12.36 -36.15
C MET A 119 -10.64 -11.71 -37.20
N ASN A 120 -11.12 -10.49 -36.97
CA ASN A 120 -11.88 -9.73 -37.96
C ASN A 120 -11.02 -9.43 -39.20
N ILE A 121 -9.79 -8.94 -39.01
CA ILE A 121 -8.86 -8.65 -40.12
C ILE A 121 -8.56 -9.92 -40.92
N MET A 122 -8.32 -11.06 -40.26
CA MET A 122 -8.14 -12.35 -40.95
C MET A 122 -9.39 -12.80 -41.69
N SER A 123 -10.59 -12.52 -41.16
CA SER A 123 -11.84 -12.87 -41.81
C SER A 123 -12.09 -12.03 -43.05
N GLU A 124 -11.73 -10.75 -43.02
CA GLU A 124 -11.81 -9.83 -44.16
C GLU A 124 -10.79 -10.20 -45.24
N ASP A 125 -9.53 -10.47 -44.87
CA ASP A 125 -8.49 -10.92 -45.82
C ASP A 125 -8.88 -12.22 -46.52
N LYS A 126 -9.45 -13.18 -45.77
CA LYS A 126 -9.92 -14.45 -46.33
C LYS A 126 -11.12 -14.24 -47.26
N ALA A 127 -12.04 -13.34 -46.92
CA ALA A 127 -13.19 -13.01 -47.77
C ALA A 127 -12.76 -12.30 -49.06
N GLU A 128 -11.76 -11.42 -48.98
CA GLU A 128 -11.18 -10.74 -50.14
C GLU A 128 -10.45 -11.73 -51.06
N ARG A 129 -9.62 -12.61 -50.49
CA ARG A 129 -8.97 -13.70 -51.23
C ARG A 129 -9.97 -14.63 -51.88
N MET A 130 -11.06 -15.00 -51.20
CA MET A 130 -12.11 -15.85 -51.77
C MET A 130 -12.78 -15.21 -53.00
N LYS A 131 -12.96 -13.88 -53.00
CA LYS A 131 -13.50 -13.12 -54.16
C LYS A 131 -12.54 -13.12 -55.34
N LEU A 132 -11.22 -13.01 -55.10
CA LEU A 132 -10.20 -13.02 -56.15
C LEU A 132 -10.07 -14.39 -56.84
N ILE A 133 -10.27 -15.50 -56.10
CA ILE A 133 -10.16 -16.86 -56.66
C ILE A 133 -11.45 -17.26 -57.41
N GLY A 134 -12.60 -16.66 -57.07
CA GLY A 134 -13.89 -16.90 -57.70
C GLY A 134 -14.15 -16.11 -58.99
N GLN A 135 -13.24 -15.23 -59.40
CA GLN A 135 -13.40 -14.44 -60.62
C GLN A 135 -12.92 -15.27 -61.83
N PRO A 136 -13.81 -15.65 -62.78
CA PRO A 136 -13.41 -16.40 -63.96
C PRO A 136 -12.42 -15.57 -64.79
N PRO A 137 -11.44 -16.20 -65.47
CA PRO A 137 -10.49 -15.49 -66.29
C PRO A 137 -11.24 -14.70 -67.37
N ASN A 138 -11.15 -13.37 -67.30
CA ASN A 138 -11.64 -12.49 -68.35
C ASN A 138 -10.84 -12.81 -69.61
N HIS A 139 -11.51 -13.46 -70.56
CA HIS A 139 -11.01 -13.81 -71.88
C HIS A 139 -11.33 -12.70 -72.88
#